data_AF-A0A2W4LF25-F1
#
_entry.id   AF-A0A2W4LF25-F1
#
_cell.length_a   1.000
_cell.length_b   1.000
_cell.length_c   1.000
_cell.angle_alpha   90.00
_cell.angle_beta   90.00
_cell.angle_gamma   90.00
#
_symmetry.space_group_name_H-M   'P 1'
#
loop_
_entity.id
_entity.type
_entity.pdbx_description
1 polymer ?
#
loop_
_entity_poly.entity_id
_entity_poly.type
_entity_poly.pdbx_seq_one_letter_code
_entity_poly.pdbx_strand_id
1 'polypeptide(L)'
;MARDAWLVAVWSARGRAALARGIYAASVLGLLSNDHVFKGGAWLPGWVTGKLSDFFGLIVAPITLTVLFARLSARRAAGEGGNAWSRALGFALPVGVFVATELSQAAADGFAELVSMTGLSWRLWSDPTDLAALVVLPGAWVLAGWLLACEPWEPRVGLGRGPLLIGALACSASGYPKGHQARAYLVNRLYEPVEVDVAEHRGRFDCENAYVRLAPGLLRHEDFHNTERYVLERKSLVHISSPPNRTKIRIPSFSLKKK
;
A
#
# COMPACT_ATOMS: atom_id res chain seq x y z
N MET A 1 -29.89 34.97 16.83
CA MET A 1 -28.96 34.79 17.98
C MET A 1 -28.37 33.39 18.12
N ALA A 2 -28.98 32.30 17.63
CA ALA A 2 -28.41 30.94 17.76
C ALA A 2 -27.36 30.55 16.68
N ARG A 3 -27.29 31.27 15.55
CA ARG A 3 -26.36 30.95 14.44
C ARG A 3 -24.90 31.30 14.73
N ASP A 4 -24.65 32.30 15.57
CA ASP A 4 -23.29 32.79 15.84
C ASP A 4 -22.57 31.95 16.91
N ALA A 5 -23.33 31.33 17.81
CA ALA A 5 -22.80 30.47 18.87
C ALA A 5 -22.11 29.20 18.33
N TRP A 6 -22.59 28.64 17.20
CA TRP A 6 -22.02 27.44 16.59
C TRP A 6 -20.68 27.73 15.91
N LEU A 7 -20.56 28.88 15.25
CA LEU A 7 -19.30 29.34 14.66
C LEU A 7 -18.25 29.57 15.75
N VAL A 8 -18.60 30.26 16.84
CA VAL A 8 -17.67 30.49 17.96
C VAL A 8 -17.24 29.18 18.65
N ALA A 9 -18.15 28.19 18.75
CA ALA A 9 -17.83 26.88 19.33
C ALA A 9 -16.87 26.04 18.46
N VAL A 10 -17.02 26.04 17.13
CA VAL A 10 -16.10 25.35 16.19
C VAL A 10 -14.70 25.97 16.23
N TRP A 11 -14.62 27.28 16.43
CA TRP A 11 -13.35 28.01 16.56
C TRP A 11 -12.75 28.02 17.97
N SER A 12 -13.39 27.34 18.94
CA SER A 12 -12.76 27.09 20.24
C SER A 12 -11.63 26.04 20.10
N ALA A 13 -10.62 26.09 20.98
CA ALA A 13 -9.54 25.09 20.98
C ALA A 13 -10.10 23.65 21.13
N ARG A 14 -11.15 23.48 21.94
CA ARG A 14 -11.86 22.20 22.13
C ARG A 14 -12.59 21.75 20.84
N GLY A 15 -13.24 22.67 20.14
CA GLY A 15 -13.91 22.40 18.86
C GLY A 15 -12.94 21.91 17.79
N ARG A 16 -11.80 22.58 17.64
CA ARG A 16 -10.72 22.15 16.73
C ARG A 16 -10.16 20.77 17.05
N ALA A 17 -9.92 20.48 18.33
CA ALA A 17 -9.43 19.16 18.73
C ALA A 17 -10.48 18.06 18.54
N ALA A 18 -11.77 18.33 18.79
CA ALA A 18 -12.85 17.39 18.52
C ALA A 18 -12.93 17.06 17.02
N LEU A 19 -12.85 18.08 16.16
CA LEU A 19 -12.79 17.92 14.70
C LEU A 19 -11.56 17.09 14.28
N ALA A 20 -10.38 17.40 14.82
CA ALA A 20 -9.16 16.67 14.49
C ALA A 20 -9.23 15.19 14.88
N ARG A 21 -9.79 14.88 16.07
CA ARG A 21 -10.04 13.49 16.50
C ARG A 21 -11.04 12.79 15.58
N GLY A 22 -12.10 13.49 15.18
CA GLY A 22 -13.10 12.97 14.24
C GLY A 22 -12.50 12.62 12.88
N ILE A 23 -11.71 13.53 12.29
CA ILE A 23 -11.05 13.30 11.00
C ILE A 23 -10.02 12.16 11.09
N TYR A 24 -9.23 12.13 12.17
CA TYR A 24 -8.29 11.03 12.41
C TYR A 24 -9.01 9.69 12.52
N ALA A 25 -10.07 9.61 13.33
CA ALA A 25 -10.88 8.39 13.48
C ALA A 25 -11.53 7.96 12.16
N ALA A 26 -12.08 8.91 11.39
CA ALA A 26 -12.63 8.64 10.06
C ALA A 26 -11.56 8.11 9.09
N SER A 27 -10.33 8.63 9.15
CA SER A 27 -9.22 8.15 8.32
C SER A 27 -8.78 6.74 8.70
N VAL A 28 -8.72 6.43 9.99
CA VAL A 28 -8.45 5.07 10.49
C VAL A 28 -9.53 4.09 10.04
N LEU A 29 -10.81 4.46 10.19
CA LEU A 29 -11.93 3.65 9.71
C LEU A 29 -11.89 3.49 8.18
N GLY A 30 -11.50 4.54 7.46
CA GLY A 30 -11.27 4.51 6.02
C GLY A 30 -10.22 3.50 5.61
N LEU A 31 -9.05 3.48 6.27
CA LEU A 31 -8.01 2.47 6.07
C LEU A 31 -8.53 1.06 6.31
N LEU A 32 -9.13 0.81 7.47
CA LEU A 32 -9.60 -0.54 7.84
C LEU A 32 -10.69 -1.03 6.88
N SER A 33 -11.63 -0.15 6.51
CA SER A 33 -12.70 -0.51 5.58
C SER A 33 -12.16 -0.74 4.17
N ASN A 34 -11.22 0.09 3.72
CA ASN A 34 -10.58 -0.08 2.42
C ASN A 34 -9.81 -1.40 2.34
N ASP A 35 -9.03 -1.72 3.36
CA ASP A 35 -8.14 -2.87 3.33
C ASP A 35 -8.84 -4.20 3.57
N HIS A 36 -9.95 -4.21 4.32
CA HIS A 36 -10.68 -5.45 4.63
C HIS A 36 -11.96 -5.65 3.84
N VAL A 37 -12.58 -4.59 3.31
CA VAL A 37 -13.88 -4.69 2.61
C VAL A 37 -13.73 -4.43 1.12
N PHE A 38 -12.96 -3.41 0.74
CA PHE A 38 -12.90 -2.98 -0.66
C PHE A 38 -11.76 -3.64 -1.45
N LYS A 39 -10.59 -3.84 -0.84
CA LYS A 39 -9.50 -4.60 -1.47
C LYS A 39 -9.94 -6.05 -1.69
N GLY A 40 -10.12 -6.43 -2.97
CA GLY A 40 -10.56 -7.76 -3.38
C GLY A 40 -12.06 -7.90 -3.67
N GLY A 41 -12.86 -6.85 -3.44
CA GLY A 41 -14.26 -6.79 -3.84
C GLY A 41 -14.42 -6.46 -5.34
N ALA A 42 -15.51 -6.91 -5.96
CA ALA A 42 -15.85 -6.54 -7.34
C ALA A 42 -16.35 -5.09 -7.52
N TRP A 43 -16.45 -4.34 -6.42
CA TRP A 43 -17.16 -3.06 -6.33
C TRP A 43 -16.29 -1.86 -6.70
N LEU A 44 -14.98 -1.93 -6.45
CA LEU A 44 -14.03 -0.87 -6.76
C LEU A 44 -12.80 -1.43 -7.49
N PRO A 45 -12.30 -0.74 -8.54
CA PRO A 45 -11.04 -1.11 -9.17
C PRO A 45 -9.88 -1.05 -8.17
N GLY A 46 -8.96 -2.02 -8.24
CA GLY A 46 -7.81 -2.09 -7.33
C GLY A 46 -6.95 -0.82 -7.29
N TRP A 47 -6.86 -0.11 -8.42
CA TRP A 47 -6.11 1.16 -8.52
C TRP A 47 -6.76 2.31 -7.71
N VAL A 48 -8.09 2.29 -7.53
CA VAL A 48 -8.79 3.29 -6.70
C VAL A 48 -8.58 3.00 -5.22
N THR A 49 -8.70 1.73 -4.82
CA THR A 49 -8.50 1.30 -3.43
C THR A 49 -7.06 1.43 -2.96
N GLY A 50 -6.09 1.32 -3.89
CA GLY A 50 -4.68 1.63 -3.59
C GLY A 50 -4.52 3.08 -3.17
N LYS A 51 -4.90 4.01 -4.05
CA LYS A 51 -4.79 5.46 -3.82
C LYS A 51 -5.49 5.93 -2.55
N LEU A 52 -6.71 5.44 -2.28
CA LEU A 52 -7.45 5.79 -1.05
C LEU A 52 -6.68 5.39 0.22
N SER A 53 -5.99 4.25 0.19
CA SER A 53 -5.13 3.82 1.28
C SER A 53 -4.01 4.82 1.53
N ASP A 54 -3.39 5.36 0.48
CA ASP A 54 -2.30 6.33 0.60
C ASP A 54 -2.79 7.66 1.19
N PHE A 55 -3.95 8.14 0.74
CA PHE A 55 -4.58 9.33 1.30
C PHE A 55 -4.84 9.20 2.81
N PHE A 56 -5.46 8.10 3.23
CA PHE A 56 -5.73 7.89 4.65
C PHE A 56 -4.43 7.60 5.43
N GLY A 57 -3.50 6.85 4.85
CA GLY A 57 -2.20 6.52 5.43
C GLY A 57 -1.36 7.77 5.73
N LEU A 58 -1.32 8.72 4.81
CA LEU A 58 -0.60 10.00 4.97
C LEU A 58 -1.28 10.97 5.96
N ILE A 59 -2.51 10.69 6.39
CA ILE A 59 -3.12 11.37 7.54
C ILE A 59 -2.79 10.63 8.82
N VAL A 60 -3.02 9.32 8.85
CA VAL A 60 -2.94 8.49 10.07
C VAL A 60 -1.51 8.30 10.53
N ALA A 61 -0.58 7.90 9.66
CA ALA A 61 0.79 7.58 10.06
C ALA A 61 1.53 8.81 10.63
N PRO A 62 1.53 9.99 9.99
CA PRO A 62 2.22 11.16 10.52
C PRO A 62 1.66 11.67 11.84
N ILE A 63 0.33 11.69 11.98
CA ILE A 63 -0.33 12.12 13.21
C ILE A 63 -0.04 11.13 14.35
N THR A 64 -0.14 9.82 14.09
CA THR A 64 0.13 8.78 15.09
C THR A 64 1.57 8.88 15.61
N LEU A 65 2.54 9.02 14.70
CA LEU A 65 3.95 9.10 15.03
C LEU A 65 4.28 10.42 15.74
N THR A 66 3.67 11.53 15.32
CA THR A 66 3.78 12.83 16.01
C THR A 66 3.33 12.73 17.47
N VAL A 67 2.16 12.13 17.73
CA VAL A 67 1.64 11.97 19.09
C VAL A 67 2.50 11.01 19.90
N LEU A 68 3.03 9.95 19.27
CA LEU A 68 3.95 9.01 19.93
C LEU A 68 5.25 9.71 20.35
N PHE A 69 5.90 10.46 19.45
CA PHE A 69 7.11 11.20 19.77
C PHE A 69 6.86 12.29 20.81
N ALA A 70 5.75 13.01 20.72
CA ALA A 70 5.41 14.02 21.72
C ALA A 70 5.29 13.38 23.12
N ARG A 71 4.68 12.19 23.22
CA ARG A 71 4.59 11.44 24.49
C ARG A 71 5.94 10.92 24.99
N LEU A 72 6.82 10.48 24.11
CA LEU A 72 8.16 10.00 24.47
C LEU A 72 9.07 11.16 24.90
N SER A 73 8.91 12.33 24.28
CA SER A 73 9.68 13.56 24.55
C SER A 73 9.19 14.27 25.82
N ALA A 74 7.88 14.29 26.09
CA ALA A 74 7.32 14.87 27.32
C ALA A 74 7.81 14.14 28.59
N ARG A 75 8.21 12.87 28.48
CA ARG A 75 8.88 12.14 29.57
C ARG A 75 10.34 12.57 29.79
N ARG A 76 10.94 13.32 28.86
CA ARG A 76 12.36 13.70 28.86
C ARG A 76 12.62 15.20 29.02
N ALA A 77 11.69 16.09 28.65
CA ALA A 77 11.88 17.53 28.80
C ALA A 77 10.54 18.28 28.91
N ALA A 78 10.33 18.98 30.03
CA ALA A 78 9.20 19.87 30.28
C ALA A 78 9.43 21.26 29.64
N GLY A 79 9.56 21.31 28.31
CA GLY A 79 9.79 22.56 27.58
C GLY A 79 8.93 22.69 26.32
N GLU A 80 8.48 23.92 26.03
CA GLU A 80 7.59 24.28 24.90
C GLU A 80 8.14 23.87 23.52
N GLY A 81 9.45 23.65 23.39
CA GLY A 81 10.12 23.21 22.15
C GLY A 81 9.96 21.73 21.77
N GLY A 82 9.52 20.85 22.70
CA GLY A 82 9.42 19.40 22.45
C GLY A 82 8.36 19.00 21.42
N ASN A 83 7.34 19.85 21.23
CA ASN A 83 6.21 19.56 20.35
C ASN A 83 6.53 19.83 18.86
N ALA A 84 7.41 20.80 18.56
CA ALA A 84 7.80 21.13 17.19
C ALA A 84 8.63 20.00 16.57
N TRP A 85 9.65 19.51 17.29
CA TRP A 85 10.49 18.38 16.84
C TRP A 85 9.69 17.09 16.69
N SER A 86 8.80 16.80 17.63
CA SER A 86 7.95 15.61 17.57
C SER A 86 7.06 15.61 16.32
N ARG A 87 6.52 16.77 15.96
CA ARG A 87 5.71 16.95 14.75
C ARG A 87 6.56 16.90 13.47
N ALA A 88 7.72 17.54 13.47
CA ALA A 88 8.65 17.49 12.34
C ALA A 88 9.08 16.04 12.04
N LEU A 89 9.56 15.29 13.04
CA LEU A 89 9.95 13.89 12.89
C LEU A 89 8.76 12.98 12.58
N GLY A 90 7.62 13.25 13.23
CA GLY A 90 6.38 12.52 13.01
C GLY A 90 5.92 12.58 11.56
N PHE A 91 6.18 13.67 10.85
CA PHE A 91 5.89 13.81 9.42
C PHE A 91 7.05 13.34 8.55
N ALA A 92 8.27 13.79 8.83
CA ALA A 92 9.43 13.54 7.98
C ALA A 92 9.70 12.04 7.79
N LEU A 93 9.55 11.22 8.85
CA LEU A 93 9.82 9.78 8.76
C LEU A 93 8.82 9.04 7.85
N PRO A 94 7.50 9.03 8.12
CA PRO A 94 6.56 8.29 7.27
C PRO A 94 6.45 8.88 5.87
N VAL A 95 6.53 10.21 5.71
CA VAL A 95 6.52 10.84 4.39
C VAL A 95 7.79 10.52 3.61
N GLY A 96 8.95 10.55 4.27
CA GLY A 96 10.22 10.18 3.66
C GLY A 96 10.25 8.74 3.18
N VAL A 97 9.75 7.80 4.01
CA VAL A 97 9.59 6.40 3.60
C VAL A 97 8.63 6.29 2.42
N PHE A 98 7.45 6.91 2.50
CA PHE A 98 6.46 6.89 1.41
C PHE A 98 7.04 7.41 0.08
N VAL A 99 7.66 8.59 0.09
CA VAL A 99 8.25 9.18 -1.11
C VAL A 99 9.38 8.30 -1.65
N ALA A 100 10.22 7.74 -0.78
CA ALA A 100 11.31 6.86 -1.20
C ALA A 100 10.77 5.59 -1.87
N THR A 101 9.75 4.95 -1.29
CA THR A 101 9.16 3.71 -1.82
C THR A 101 8.39 3.95 -3.12
N GLU A 102 7.76 5.12 -3.30
CA GLU A 102 7.08 5.45 -4.56
C GLU A 102 8.03 5.82 -5.71
N LEU A 103 9.20 6.38 -5.40
CA LEU A 103 10.18 6.83 -6.40
C LEU A 103 11.24 5.77 -6.76
N SER A 104 11.47 4.79 -5.89
CA SER A 104 12.57 3.82 -6.05
C SER A 104 12.15 2.40 -5.68
N GLN A 105 12.22 1.50 -6.67
CA GLN A 105 11.95 0.08 -6.43
C GLN A 105 12.91 -0.50 -5.40
N ALA A 106 14.19 -0.10 -5.42
CA ALA A 106 15.17 -0.54 -4.43
C ALA A 106 14.82 -0.10 -3.00
N ALA A 107 14.21 1.08 -2.82
CA ALA A 107 13.73 1.52 -1.52
C ALA A 107 12.49 0.75 -1.08
N ALA A 108 11.58 0.46 -2.02
CA ALA A 108 10.41 -0.38 -1.79
C ALA A 108 10.81 -1.79 -1.34
N ASP A 109 11.78 -2.41 -2.02
CA ASP A 109 12.29 -3.75 -1.72
C ASP A 109 13.01 -3.77 -0.36
N GLY A 110 13.90 -2.81 -0.11
CA GLY A 110 14.59 -2.69 1.18
C GLY A 110 13.64 -2.44 2.36
N PHE A 111 12.59 -1.66 2.15
CA PHE A 111 11.56 -1.46 3.17
C PHE A 111 10.72 -2.72 3.40
N ALA A 112 10.37 -3.44 2.33
CA ALA A 112 9.68 -4.73 2.44
C ALA A 112 10.53 -5.77 3.20
N GLU A 113 11.84 -5.80 2.97
CA GLU A 113 12.78 -6.65 3.70
C GLU A 113 12.81 -6.28 5.20
N LEU A 114 12.93 -4.99 5.53
CA LEU A 114 12.89 -4.53 6.92
C LEU A 114 11.59 -4.95 7.63
N VAL A 115 10.45 -4.82 6.96
CA VAL A 115 9.16 -5.24 7.50
C VAL A 115 9.10 -6.77 7.64
N SER A 116 9.72 -7.52 6.72
CA SER A 116 9.79 -8.99 6.79
C SER A 116 10.48 -9.51 8.06
N MET A 117 11.41 -8.74 8.63
CA MET A 117 12.05 -9.06 9.91
C MET A 117 11.07 -9.13 11.08
N THR A 118 9.89 -8.50 10.94
CA THR A 118 8.81 -8.55 11.94
C THR A 118 7.85 -9.74 11.75
N GLY A 119 8.10 -10.59 10.75
CA GLY A 119 7.22 -11.71 10.37
C GLY A 119 6.07 -11.31 9.44
N LEU A 120 6.00 -10.04 9.03
CA LEU A 120 5.00 -9.53 8.09
C LEU A 120 5.53 -9.58 6.66
N SER A 121 4.78 -10.16 5.73
CA SER A 121 5.15 -10.18 4.30
C SER A 121 4.46 -9.03 3.58
N TRP A 122 5.23 -7.99 3.23
CA TRP A 122 4.75 -6.86 2.44
C TRP A 122 5.33 -6.93 1.02
N ARG A 123 4.59 -6.35 0.09
CA ARG A 123 5.06 -6.12 -1.27
C ARG A 123 4.65 -4.70 -1.65
N LEU A 124 5.64 -3.85 -1.86
CA LEU A 124 5.46 -2.48 -2.31
C LEU A 124 5.77 -2.40 -3.80
N TRP A 125 5.04 -1.54 -4.51
CA TRP A 125 5.27 -1.24 -5.90
C TRP A 125 5.55 0.24 -6.01
N SER A 126 6.59 0.64 -6.74
CA SER A 126 6.85 2.06 -6.96
C SER A 126 5.90 2.61 -8.02
N ASP A 127 4.97 3.48 -7.62
CA ASP A 127 4.08 4.21 -8.52
C ASP A 127 4.15 5.73 -8.21
N PRO A 128 4.91 6.51 -9.00
CA PRO A 128 5.01 7.95 -8.81
C PRO A 128 3.67 8.70 -8.86
N THR A 129 2.61 8.09 -9.41
CA THR A 129 1.28 8.71 -9.41
C THR A 129 0.62 8.75 -8.02
N ASP A 130 1.11 7.97 -7.07
CA ASP A 130 0.64 7.96 -5.67
C ASP A 130 1.20 9.13 -4.86
N LEU A 131 2.25 9.81 -5.37
CA LEU A 131 2.72 11.09 -4.81
C LEU A 131 1.64 12.19 -4.83
N ALA A 132 0.59 12.03 -5.65
CA ALA A 132 -0.58 12.91 -5.59
C ALA A 132 -1.24 12.93 -4.19
N ALA A 133 -1.10 11.86 -3.41
CA ALA A 133 -1.60 11.79 -2.05
C ALA A 133 -0.90 12.79 -1.10
N LEU A 134 0.29 13.31 -1.42
CA LEU A 134 0.98 14.32 -0.61
C LEU A 134 0.15 15.61 -0.42
N VAL A 135 -0.86 15.86 -1.26
CA VAL A 135 -1.78 16.99 -1.14
C VAL A 135 -2.52 17.04 0.21
N VAL A 136 -2.67 15.91 0.92
CA VAL A 136 -3.31 15.90 2.25
C VAL A 136 -2.39 16.34 3.39
N LEU A 137 -1.08 16.43 3.16
CA LEU A 137 -0.10 16.72 4.21
C LEU A 137 -0.29 18.08 4.89
N PRO A 138 -0.60 19.19 4.20
CA PRO A 138 -0.88 20.46 4.87
C PRO A 138 -2.06 20.35 5.85
N GLY A 139 -3.12 19.63 5.45
CA GLY A 139 -4.27 19.36 6.31
C GLY A 139 -3.88 18.49 7.51
N ALA A 140 -3.22 17.37 7.27
CA ALA A 140 -2.73 16.47 8.33
C ALA A 140 -1.81 17.21 9.32
N TRP A 141 -0.92 18.07 8.82
CA TRP A 141 -0.03 18.90 9.63
C TRP A 141 -0.85 19.76 10.58
N VAL A 142 -1.81 20.54 10.06
CA VAL A 142 -2.68 21.41 10.88
C VAL A 142 -3.44 20.61 11.94
N LEU A 143 -4.00 19.45 11.57
CA LEU A 143 -4.72 18.56 12.49
C LEU A 143 -3.82 18.07 13.63
N ALA A 144 -2.57 17.69 13.32
CA ALA A 144 -1.59 17.30 14.34
C ALA A 144 -1.34 18.44 15.34
N GLY A 145 -1.22 19.67 14.84
CA GLY A 145 -1.07 20.87 15.68
C GLY A 145 -2.26 21.08 16.62
N TRP A 146 -3.48 20.92 16.12
CA TRP A 146 -4.71 21.04 16.94
C TRP A 146 -4.80 19.96 18.02
N LEU A 147 -4.34 18.74 17.71
CA LEU A 147 -4.31 17.63 18.67
C LEU A 147 -3.29 17.86 19.78
N LEU A 148 -2.10 18.40 19.45
CA LEU A 148 -1.05 18.67 20.43
C LEU A 148 -1.32 19.93 21.27
N ALA A 149 -1.99 20.94 20.70
CA ALA A 149 -2.29 22.20 21.40
C ALA A 149 -3.37 22.05 22.50
N CYS A 150 -4.16 20.98 22.47
CA CYS A 150 -5.03 20.64 23.58
C CYS A 150 -4.27 19.77 24.59
N GLU A 151 -3.60 20.46 25.51
CA GLU A 151 -2.93 19.99 26.74
C GLU A 151 -3.77 19.01 27.60
N PRO A 152 -3.11 18.29 28.51
CA PRO A 152 -2.57 16.95 28.32
C PRO A 152 -3.69 15.91 28.22
N TRP A 153 -3.46 14.86 27.46
CA TRP A 153 -4.21 13.61 27.60
C TRP A 153 -3.95 13.04 29.00
N GLU A 154 -4.63 13.54 30.03
CA GLU A 154 -4.74 12.81 31.28
C GLU A 154 -5.55 11.54 30.99
N PRO A 155 -4.99 10.34 31.24
CA PRO A 155 -5.72 9.10 31.05
C PRO A 155 -6.71 8.92 32.22
N ARG A 156 -7.75 9.76 32.28
CA ARG A 156 -8.79 9.62 33.32
C ARG A 156 -9.74 8.45 33.07
N VAL A 157 -9.62 7.77 31.94
CA VAL A 157 -10.41 6.58 31.60
C VAL A 157 -9.52 5.64 30.78
N GLY A 158 -9.50 4.35 31.11
CA GLY A 158 -8.59 3.31 30.62
C GLY A 158 -8.50 3.07 29.10
N LEU A 159 -9.11 3.93 28.28
CA LEU A 159 -9.02 3.94 26.81
C LEU A 159 -7.70 4.56 26.27
N GLY A 160 -6.75 4.90 27.16
CA GLY A 160 -5.59 5.80 26.98
C GLY A 160 -4.64 5.60 25.77
N ARG A 161 -4.74 4.48 25.06
CA ARG A 161 -3.85 4.10 23.95
C ARG A 161 -4.55 3.43 22.78
N GLY A 162 -5.83 3.07 22.94
CA GLY A 162 -6.59 2.32 21.94
C GLY A 162 -6.54 2.95 20.55
N PRO A 163 -6.85 4.25 20.39
CA PRO A 163 -6.87 4.88 19.06
C PRO A 163 -5.52 4.91 18.35
N LEU A 164 -4.42 5.13 19.08
CA LEU A 164 -3.07 5.15 18.50
C LEU A 164 -2.58 3.76 18.12
N LEU A 165 -2.90 2.75 18.94
CA LEU A 165 -2.59 1.36 18.63
C LEU A 165 -3.39 0.89 17.42
N ILE A 166 -4.69 1.23 17.36
CA ILE A 166 -5.53 0.93 16.20
C ILE A 166 -4.99 1.64 14.95
N GLY A 167 -4.59 2.91 15.05
CA GLY A 167 -4.00 3.64 13.93
C GLY A 167 -2.68 3.02 13.46
N ALA A 168 -1.79 2.65 14.37
CA ALA A 168 -0.54 1.96 14.04
C ALA A 168 -0.81 0.58 13.38
N LEU A 169 -1.76 -0.19 13.92
CA LEU A 169 -2.15 -1.48 13.37
C LEU A 169 -2.81 -1.33 11.99
N ALA A 170 -3.67 -0.33 11.80
CA ALA A 170 -4.32 -0.03 10.52
C ALA A 170 -3.27 0.30 9.44
N CYS A 171 -2.21 1.04 9.77
CA CYS A 171 -1.10 1.28 8.84
C CYS A 171 -0.29 0.02 8.52
N SER A 172 -0.34 -1.02 9.36
CA SER A 172 0.40 -2.27 9.15
C SER A 172 -0.38 -3.39 8.46
N ALA A 173 -1.69 -3.22 8.28
CA ALA A 173 -2.60 -4.24 7.77
C ALA A 173 -2.60 -4.38 6.23
N SER A 174 -1.74 -3.65 5.51
CA SER A 174 -1.71 -3.57 4.04
C SER A 174 -1.09 -4.79 3.34
N GLY A 175 -1.18 -5.98 3.94
CA GLY A 175 -0.73 -7.22 3.31
C GLY A 175 -1.72 -7.69 2.24
N TYR A 176 -1.33 -7.65 0.96
CA TYR A 176 -2.10 -8.29 -0.11
C TYR A 176 -2.34 -9.78 0.21
N PRO A 177 -3.55 -10.32 -0.05
CA PRO A 177 -3.78 -11.75 0.11
C PRO A 177 -2.82 -12.56 -0.77
N LYS A 178 -2.35 -13.68 -0.21
CA LYS A 178 -1.47 -14.67 -0.86
C LYS A 178 -2.16 -15.26 -2.09
N GLY A 179 -1.97 -14.63 -3.26
CA GLY A 179 -2.46 -15.20 -4.51
C GLY A 179 -2.64 -14.14 -5.59
N HIS A 180 -1.56 -13.75 -6.26
CA HIS A 180 -1.70 -13.00 -7.49
C HIS A 180 -2.20 -13.96 -8.58
N GLN A 181 -3.44 -13.77 -9.03
CA GLN A 181 -3.86 -14.29 -10.32
C GLN A 181 -3.23 -13.43 -11.40
N ALA A 182 -2.02 -13.79 -11.83
CA ALA A 182 -1.45 -13.21 -13.04
C ALA A 182 -2.33 -13.66 -14.22
N ARG A 183 -3.06 -12.73 -14.83
CA ARG A 183 -3.75 -12.98 -16.10
C ARG A 183 -2.72 -12.85 -17.21
N ALA A 184 -2.35 -13.97 -17.83
CA ALA A 184 -1.49 -13.98 -18.99
C ALA A 184 -2.34 -13.90 -20.27
N TYR A 185 -1.93 -13.04 -21.20
CA TYR A 185 -2.57 -12.90 -22.50
C TYR A 185 -1.55 -13.15 -23.61
N LEU A 186 -1.99 -13.81 -24.67
CA LEU A 186 -1.25 -13.90 -25.93
C LEU A 186 -1.86 -12.93 -26.94
N VAL A 187 -1.00 -12.19 -27.63
CA VAL A 187 -1.41 -11.24 -28.68
C VAL A 187 -0.60 -11.50 -29.92
N ASN A 188 -1.28 -11.85 -31.02
CA ASN A 188 -0.63 -11.96 -32.32
C ASN A 188 -0.58 -10.60 -33.02
N ARG A 189 0.62 -10.02 -33.11
CA ARG A 189 0.90 -8.77 -33.83
C ARG A 189 1.34 -9.00 -35.29
N LEU A 190 1.55 -10.24 -35.71
CA LEU A 190 1.93 -10.58 -37.07
C LEU A 190 0.70 -10.54 -37.99
N TYR A 191 0.97 -10.42 -39.29
CA TYR A 191 -0.05 -10.42 -40.34
C TYR A 191 -0.59 -11.82 -40.64
N GLU A 192 0.15 -12.86 -40.22
CA GLU A 192 -0.14 -14.26 -40.46
C GLU A 192 -0.58 -14.96 -39.16
N PRO A 193 -1.37 -16.04 -39.24
CA PRO A 193 -1.70 -16.87 -38.08
C PRO A 193 -0.43 -17.47 -37.44
N VAL A 194 -0.38 -17.49 -36.12
CA VAL A 194 0.76 -18.04 -35.37
C VAL A 194 0.27 -19.14 -34.45
N GLU A 195 0.90 -20.30 -34.55
CA GLU A 195 0.72 -21.39 -33.58
C GLU A 195 1.70 -21.17 -32.41
N VAL A 196 1.16 -21.08 -31.19
CA VAL A 196 1.94 -20.92 -29.95
C VAL A 196 1.62 -22.10 -29.05
N ASP A 197 2.66 -22.87 -28.73
CA ASP A 197 2.58 -23.92 -27.72
C ASP A 197 2.91 -23.30 -26.34
N VAL A 198 1.94 -23.27 -25.43
CA VAL A 198 2.13 -22.76 -24.07
C VAL A 198 2.27 -23.94 -23.13
N ALA A 199 3.42 -24.05 -22.47
CA ALA A 199 3.68 -25.10 -21.52
C ALA A 199 3.77 -24.54 -20.09
N GLU A 200 3.39 -25.35 -19.10
CA GLU A 200 3.34 -24.95 -17.70
C GLU A 200 4.53 -25.54 -16.93
N HIS A 201 5.39 -24.68 -16.38
CA HIS A 201 6.45 -25.13 -15.48
C HIS A 201 5.93 -25.23 -14.05
N ARG A 202 6.23 -26.35 -13.37
CA ARG A 202 5.90 -26.57 -11.96
C ARG A 202 7.11 -26.23 -11.07
N GLY A 203 7.43 -24.95 -10.95
CA GLY A 203 8.52 -24.48 -10.09
C GLY A 203 8.20 -23.13 -9.47
N ARG A 204 8.87 -22.80 -8.37
CA ARG A 204 8.90 -21.43 -7.86
C ARG A 204 9.94 -20.67 -8.67
N PHE A 205 9.51 -19.65 -9.40
CA PHE A 205 10.41 -18.69 -10.00
C PHE A 205 10.64 -17.57 -9.00
N ASP A 206 11.91 -17.39 -8.65
CA ASP A 206 12.37 -16.15 -8.06
C ASP A 206 12.51 -15.13 -9.19
N CYS A 207 11.50 -14.27 -9.36
CA CYS A 207 11.47 -13.31 -10.46
C CYS A 207 12.62 -12.29 -10.40
N GLU A 208 13.17 -12.06 -9.21
CA GLU A 208 14.28 -11.14 -8.96
C GLU A 208 15.58 -11.69 -9.55
N ASN A 209 15.79 -13.01 -9.41
CA ASN A 209 16.93 -13.72 -9.98
C ASN A 209 16.66 -14.34 -11.37
N ALA A 210 15.39 -14.42 -11.80
CA ALA A 210 15.00 -15.07 -13.06
C ALA A 210 15.43 -14.30 -14.30
N TYR A 211 15.47 -12.96 -14.25
CA TYR A 211 15.96 -12.15 -15.38
C TYR A 211 17.43 -12.47 -15.71
N VAL A 212 18.22 -12.86 -14.73
CA VAL A 212 19.63 -13.24 -14.89
C VAL A 212 19.80 -14.74 -15.15
N ARG A 213 18.81 -15.57 -14.78
CA ARG A 213 18.89 -17.05 -14.84
C ARG A 213 18.08 -17.74 -15.92
N LEU A 214 17.28 -17.03 -16.73
CA LEU A 214 16.74 -17.59 -17.98
C LEU A 214 17.81 -17.66 -19.08
N ALA A 215 19.04 -18.07 -18.72
CA ALA A 215 20.07 -18.39 -19.67
C ALA A 215 19.60 -19.56 -20.54
N PRO A 216 19.90 -19.56 -21.86
CA PRO A 216 19.56 -20.67 -22.75
C PRO A 216 20.07 -21.99 -22.17
N GLY A 217 19.16 -22.92 -21.87
CA GLY A 217 19.49 -24.25 -21.35
C GLY A 217 19.15 -24.54 -19.88
N LEU A 218 18.74 -23.54 -19.08
CA LEU A 218 18.37 -23.80 -17.66
C LEU A 218 17.00 -24.46 -17.51
N LEU A 219 16.06 -24.15 -18.41
CA LEU A 219 14.76 -24.81 -18.49
C LEU A 219 14.84 -25.89 -19.55
N ARG A 220 14.85 -27.16 -19.12
CA ARG A 220 14.83 -28.29 -20.05
C ARG A 220 13.40 -28.56 -20.47
N HIS A 221 13.22 -29.10 -21.67
CA HIS A 221 11.87 -29.38 -22.19
C HIS A 221 11.07 -30.31 -21.25
N GLU A 222 11.77 -31.21 -20.56
CA GLU A 222 11.25 -32.14 -19.54
C GLU A 222 10.68 -31.45 -18.29
N ASP A 223 11.08 -30.21 -17.99
CA ASP A 223 10.59 -29.45 -16.84
C ASP A 223 9.22 -28.80 -17.08
N PHE A 224 8.73 -28.84 -18.33
CA PHE A 224 7.44 -28.30 -18.70
C PHE A 224 6.39 -29.40 -18.79
N HIS A 225 5.23 -29.13 -18.22
CA HIS A 225 4.09 -30.04 -18.24
C HIS A 225 2.88 -29.35 -18.86
N ASN A 226 1.95 -30.17 -19.37
CA ASN A 226 0.64 -29.71 -19.82
C ASN A 226 0.71 -28.62 -20.90
N THR A 227 1.22 -28.99 -22.08
CA THR A 227 1.32 -28.09 -23.23
C THR A 227 -0.06 -27.91 -23.87
N GLU A 228 -0.54 -26.67 -23.89
CA GLU A 228 -1.74 -26.28 -24.61
C GLU A 228 -1.35 -25.53 -25.88
N ARG A 229 -1.90 -25.93 -27.02
CA ARG A 229 -1.66 -25.27 -28.30
C ARG A 229 -2.71 -24.20 -28.55
N TYR A 230 -2.26 -23.01 -28.89
CA TYR A 230 -3.11 -21.88 -29.26
C TYR A 230 -2.83 -21.47 -30.70
N VAL A 231 -3.88 -21.38 -31.52
CA VAL A 231 -3.79 -20.78 -32.86
C VAL A 231 -4.25 -19.34 -32.73
N LEU A 232 -3.33 -18.41 -32.89
CA LEU A 232 -3.62 -16.99 -32.77
C LEU A 232 -3.84 -16.41 -34.16
N GLU A 233 -5.10 -16.11 -34.48
CA GLU A 233 -5.47 -15.36 -35.68
C GLU A 233 -4.92 -13.93 -35.63
N ARG A 234 -4.85 -13.26 -36.78
CA ARG A 234 -4.36 -11.89 -36.89
C ARG A 234 -5.11 -10.95 -35.93
N LYS A 235 -4.37 -10.19 -35.11
CA LYS A 235 -4.90 -9.28 -34.08
C LYS A 235 -5.81 -9.96 -33.03
N SER A 236 -5.74 -11.27 -32.89
CA SER A 236 -6.45 -11.98 -31.82
C SER A 236 -5.76 -11.76 -30.47
N LEU A 237 -6.58 -11.72 -29.42
CA LEU A 237 -6.17 -11.70 -28.03
C LEU A 237 -6.78 -12.93 -27.36
N VAL A 238 -5.93 -13.84 -26.89
CA VAL A 238 -6.36 -15.05 -26.19
C VAL A 238 -5.91 -14.97 -24.74
N HIS A 239 -6.86 -15.16 -23.83
CA HIS A 239 -6.59 -15.21 -22.40
C HIS A 239 -6.14 -16.62 -22.03
N ILE A 240 -4.94 -16.73 -21.45
CA ILE A 240 -4.44 -17.98 -20.90
C ILE A 240 -5.00 -18.10 -19.48
N SER A 241 -6.04 -18.91 -19.30
CA SER A 241 -6.61 -19.16 -17.97
C SER A 241 -5.60 -19.88 -17.09
N SER A 242 -5.07 -19.21 -16.07
CA SER A 242 -4.35 -19.87 -14.98
C SER A 242 -5.39 -20.49 -14.03
N PRO A 243 -5.27 -21.77 -13.65
CA PRO A 243 -6.22 -22.39 -12.74
C PRO A 243 -6.25 -21.61 -11.40
N PRO A 244 -7.44 -21.31 -10.84
CA PRO A 244 -7.64 -20.28 -9.82
C PRO A 244 -6.93 -20.54 -8.47
N ASN A 245 -6.32 -21.71 -8.29
CA ASN A 245 -5.72 -22.14 -7.03
C ASN A 245 -4.20 -22.40 -7.11
N ARG A 246 -3.53 -21.93 -8.16
CA ARG A 246 -2.07 -22.09 -8.29
C ARG A 246 -1.43 -20.77 -8.75
N THR A 247 -0.57 -20.20 -7.90
CA THR A 247 0.42 -19.16 -8.25
C THR A 247 1.48 -19.78 -9.18
N LYS A 248 1.05 -20.19 -10.37
CA LYS A 248 1.92 -20.67 -11.42
C LYS A 248 1.91 -19.64 -12.52
N ILE A 249 3.07 -19.07 -12.77
CA ILE A 249 3.33 -18.24 -13.93
C ILE A 249 3.58 -19.22 -15.08
N ARG A 250 2.69 -19.26 -16.07
CA ARG A 250 2.94 -19.95 -17.33
C ARG A 250 3.98 -19.12 -18.09
N ILE A 251 5.19 -19.65 -18.22
CA ILE A 251 6.20 -19.05 -19.09
C ILE A 251 6.04 -19.74 -20.45
N PRO A 252 5.54 -19.04 -21.49
CA PRO A 252 5.44 -19.62 -22.82
C PRO A 252 6.85 -19.95 -23.34
N SER A 253 7.06 -21.21 -23.71
CA SER A 253 8.19 -21.65 -24.53
C SER A 253 7.78 -21.48 -25.98
N PHE A 254 8.42 -20.58 -26.71
CA PHE A 254 8.04 -20.28 -28.09
C PHE A 254 8.79 -21.19 -29.06
N SER A 255 8.08 -22.07 -29.75
CA SER A 255 8.54 -22.70 -30.98
C SER A 255 7.74 -22.13 -32.14
N LEU A 256 8.31 -21.17 -32.86
CA LEU A 256 7.68 -20.61 -34.05
C LEU A 256 7.84 -21.60 -35.21
N LYS A 257 6.77 -22.32 -35.54
CA LYS A 257 6.68 -23.01 -36.82
C LYS A 257 5.99 -22.09 -37.82
N LYS A 258 6.77 -21.55 -38.76
CA LYS A 258 6.21 -20.97 -39.98
C LYS A 258 5.60 -22.11 -40.80
N LYS A 259 4.35 -21.94 -41.22
CA LYS A 259 3.79 -22.75 -42.32
C LYS A 259 4.37 -22.28 -43.64
#